data_AF-J3N0X5-F1
#
_entry.id   AF-J3N0X5-F1
#
_cell.length_a   1.000
_cell.length_b   1.000
_cell.length_c   1.000
_cell.angle_alpha   90.00
_cell.angle_beta   90.00
_cell.angle_gamma   90.00
#
_symmetry.space_group_name_H-M   'P 1'
#
loop_
_entity.id
_entity.type
_entity.pdbx_description
1 polymer ?
#
loop_
_entity_poly.entity_id
_entity_poly.type
_entity_poly.pdbx_seq_one_letter_code
_entity_poly.pdbx_strand_id
1 'polypeptide(L)'
;MGARWPLHDAALMLAVVAVVTTAAAAAAAGSAGETTAVVVGAAKCGDCGRKNMDAEAAFKGLKVAIKCKNGSSDEYESKAVGDLDGTGAFAVPLDAGVLRGGGGCVAQLHSAASNGPCPGQEPSRDNMYGYG
;
A
#
# COMPACT_ATOMS: atom_id res chain seq x y z
N MET A 1 -43.52 25.01 -23.16
CA MET A 1 -44.12 26.00 -24.09
C MET A 1 -43.52 27.35 -23.76
N GLY A 2 -42.59 27.97 -24.46
CA GLY A 2 -42.09 27.82 -25.82
C GLY A 2 -41.77 29.24 -26.31
N ALA A 3 -40.49 29.62 -26.31
CA ALA A 3 -39.89 30.74 -27.06
C ALA A 3 -38.38 30.43 -27.05
N ARG A 4 -37.68 30.06 -28.13
CA ARG A 4 -37.63 30.50 -29.53
C ARG A 4 -37.33 31.98 -29.70
N TRP A 5 -36.04 32.31 -29.63
CA TRP A 5 -35.40 33.10 -30.68
C TRP A 5 -34.01 32.51 -31.04
N PRO A 6 -33.65 32.47 -32.34
CA PRO A 6 -32.34 32.06 -32.83
C PRO A 6 -31.36 33.23 -32.83
N LEU A 7 -30.06 32.89 -32.87
CA LEU A 7 -28.92 33.59 -33.49
C LEU A 7 -29.01 35.13 -33.57
N HIS A 8 -28.03 35.91 -33.10
CA HIS A 8 -26.64 35.94 -33.54
C HIS A 8 -25.85 36.80 -32.53
N ASP A 9 -24.52 36.58 -32.52
CA ASP A 9 -23.46 37.46 -32.03
C ASP A 9 -22.70 37.00 -30.77
N ALA A 10 -21.37 37.16 -30.86
CA ALA A 10 -20.30 36.60 -30.01
C ALA A 10 -20.19 35.06 -30.07
N ALA A 11 -19.61 34.43 -31.10
CA ALA A 11 -18.25 34.65 -31.58
C ALA A 11 -17.24 34.88 -30.43
N LEU A 12 -17.19 33.96 -29.46
CA LEU A 12 -16.14 33.74 -28.45
C LEU A 12 -16.67 32.57 -27.61
N MET A 13 -16.18 31.33 -27.60
CA MET A 13 -14.82 30.86 -27.47
C MET A 13 -14.77 29.40 -27.96
N LEU A 14 -13.64 29.05 -28.55
CA LEU A 14 -13.26 27.72 -28.98
C LEU A 14 -13.17 26.74 -27.80
N ALA A 15 -13.83 25.59 -27.90
CA ALA A 15 -13.31 24.33 -27.37
C ALA A 15 -13.93 23.15 -28.15
N VAL A 16 -13.06 22.46 -28.87
CA VAL A 16 -13.30 21.40 -29.85
C VAL A 16 -14.26 20.31 -29.37
N VAL A 17 -15.31 20.05 -30.16
CA VAL A 17 -16.13 18.85 -30.10
C VAL A 17 -15.46 17.75 -30.91
N ALA A 18 -15.15 16.61 -30.27
CA ALA A 18 -15.17 15.29 -30.92
C ALA A 18 -15.20 14.21 -29.83
N VAL A 19 -16.40 13.92 -29.34
CA VAL A 19 -16.70 12.64 -28.68
C VAL A 19 -16.72 11.59 -29.79
N VAL A 20 -15.71 10.70 -29.81
CA VAL A 20 -15.78 9.45 -30.55
C VAL A 20 -15.49 8.31 -29.57
N THR A 21 -16.56 7.76 -29.00
CA THR A 21 -16.50 6.55 -28.17
C THR A 21 -16.42 5.32 -29.08
N THR A 22 -15.21 4.82 -29.35
CA THR A 22 -15.04 3.45 -29.84
C THR A 22 -14.90 2.52 -28.64
N ALA A 23 -15.98 1.82 -28.31
CA ALA A 23 -15.95 0.69 -27.38
C ALA A 23 -15.26 -0.50 -28.07
N ALA A 24 -13.96 -0.66 -27.85
CA ALA A 24 -13.29 -1.92 -28.10
C ALA A 24 -13.44 -2.79 -26.85
N ALA A 25 -14.42 -3.70 -26.85
CA ALA A 25 -14.49 -4.78 -25.88
C ALA A 25 -13.35 -5.76 -26.19
N ALA A 26 -12.16 -5.49 -25.65
CA ALA A 26 -11.14 -6.53 -25.52
C ALA A 26 -11.63 -7.47 -24.40
N ALA A 27 -12.10 -8.65 -24.79
CA ALA A 27 -12.32 -9.75 -23.87
C ALA A 27 -10.96 -10.08 -23.22
N ALA A 28 -10.76 -9.59 -21.99
CA ALA A 28 -9.70 -10.09 -21.16
C ALA A 28 -10.05 -11.56 -20.86
N ALA A 29 -9.41 -12.47 -21.60
CA ALA A 29 -9.24 -13.82 -21.13
C ALA A 29 -8.49 -13.70 -19.79
N GLY A 30 -9.25 -13.72 -18.70
CA GLY A 30 -8.70 -13.85 -17.37
C GLY A 30 -8.02 -15.20 -17.33
N SER A 31 -6.72 -15.23 -17.62
CA SER A 31 -5.87 -16.21 -16.98
C SER A 31 -6.13 -16.06 -15.50
N ALA A 32 -6.56 -17.14 -14.86
CA ALA A 32 -6.46 -17.30 -13.42
C ALA A 32 -4.95 -17.32 -13.07
N GLY A 33 -4.28 -16.20 -13.29
CA GLY A 33 -3.01 -15.89 -12.70
C GLY A 33 -3.30 -15.71 -11.23
N GLU A 34 -2.66 -16.54 -10.42
CA GLU A 34 -2.58 -16.37 -8.98
C GLU A 34 -2.29 -14.88 -8.69
N THR A 35 -3.29 -14.11 -8.25
CA THR A 35 -3.13 -12.69 -8.01
C THR A 35 -2.22 -12.52 -6.79
N THR A 36 -0.94 -12.34 -7.04
CA THR A 36 0.02 -11.95 -6.01
C THR A 36 -0.28 -10.50 -5.63
N ALA A 37 -0.70 -10.29 -4.39
CA ALA A 37 -0.86 -8.94 -3.87
C ALA A 37 0.52 -8.41 -3.46
N VAL A 38 0.79 -7.13 -3.65
CA VAL A 38 2.08 -6.55 -3.25
C VAL A 38 1.85 -5.54 -2.14
N VAL A 39 2.51 -5.73 -1.00
CA VAL A 39 2.52 -4.75 0.09
C VAL A 39 3.64 -3.77 -0.17
N VAL A 40 3.28 -2.51 -0.40
CA VAL A 40 4.23 -1.41 -0.62
C VAL A 40 4.17 -0.47 0.56
N GLY A 41 5.34 -0.09 1.07
CA GLY A 41 5.45 0.84 2.19
C GLY A 41 6.84 1.44 2.30
N ALA A 42 7.03 2.32 3.28
CA ALA A 42 8.33 2.90 3.59
C ALA A 42 8.54 3.03 5.09
N ALA A 43 9.71 2.61 5.57
CA ALA A 43 10.17 2.89 6.92
C ALA A 43 10.75 4.31 6.99
N LYS A 44 10.57 4.95 8.13
CA LYS A 44 11.11 6.28 8.39
C LYS A 44 12.00 6.25 9.62
N CYS A 45 13.19 6.81 9.48
CA CYS A 45 14.03 7.10 10.63
C CYS A 45 13.57 8.41 11.29
N GLY A 46 13.02 8.31 12.50
CA GLY A 46 12.42 9.46 13.20
C GLY A 46 13.42 10.55 13.59
N ASP A 47 14.68 10.19 13.89
CA ASP A 47 15.67 11.12 14.46
C ASP A 47 16.90 11.37 13.56
N CYS A 48 17.00 10.69 12.40
CA CYS A 48 18.17 10.78 11.52
C CYS A 48 18.47 12.23 11.08
N GLY A 49 17.44 13.02 10.74
CA GLY A 49 17.61 14.42 10.35
C GLY A 49 18.13 15.31 11.48
N ARG A 50 17.73 15.04 12.74
CA ARG A 50 18.20 15.80 13.91
C ARG A 50 19.63 15.44 14.30
N LYS A 51 20.01 14.19 14.06
CA LYS A 51 21.33 13.63 14.41
C LYS A 51 22.35 13.72 13.27
N ASN A 52 21.98 14.31 12.13
CA ASN A 52 22.82 14.35 10.93
C ASN A 52 23.34 12.95 10.56
N MET A 53 22.44 11.96 10.65
CA MET A 53 22.72 10.57 10.28
C MET A 53 22.16 10.27 8.91
N ASP A 54 22.90 9.48 8.13
CA ASP A 54 22.42 8.95 6.86
C ASP A 54 21.28 7.96 7.11
N ALA A 55 20.09 8.26 6.59
CA ALA A 55 18.91 7.42 6.75
C ALA A 55 19.13 6.01 6.14
N GLU A 56 19.86 5.92 5.03
CA GLU A 56 20.24 4.65 4.41
C GLU A 56 21.05 3.76 5.38
N ALA A 57 21.96 4.34 6.15
CA ALA A 57 22.72 3.62 7.15
C ALA A 57 21.82 3.10 8.30
N ALA A 58 20.73 3.81 8.60
CA ALA A 58 19.75 3.37 9.60
C ALA A 58 18.87 2.21 9.11
N PHE A 59 18.63 2.10 7.80
CA PHE A 59 17.87 0.99 7.21
C PHE A 59 18.74 -0.23 6.91
N LYS A 60 20.06 -0.06 6.78
CA LYS A 60 21.00 -1.16 6.59
C LYS A 60 20.88 -2.19 7.73
N GLY A 61 20.70 -3.45 7.33
CA GLY A 61 20.57 -4.56 8.28
C GLY A 61 19.17 -4.69 8.89
N LEU A 62 18.18 -3.98 8.35
CA LEU A 62 16.76 -4.19 8.65
C LEU A 62 16.08 -4.93 7.49
N LYS A 63 15.04 -5.68 7.83
CA LYS A 63 14.09 -6.33 6.93
C LYS A 63 12.68 -5.98 7.37
N VAL A 64 11.70 -6.14 6.49
CA VAL A 64 10.29 -6.08 6.84
C VAL A 64 9.70 -7.48 6.78
N ALA A 65 9.04 -7.90 7.85
CA ALA A 65 8.26 -9.12 7.90
C ALA A 65 6.77 -8.76 7.83
N ILE A 66 6.06 -9.30 6.85
CA ILE A 66 4.61 -9.22 6.79
C ILE A 66 4.05 -10.36 7.62
N LYS A 67 3.48 -10.01 8.76
CA LYS A 67 2.89 -10.97 9.68
C LYS A 67 1.38 -10.91 9.62
N CYS A 68 0.73 -12.06 9.50
CA CYS A 68 -0.72 -12.15 9.46
C CYS A 68 -1.23 -13.07 10.56
N LYS A 69 -2.41 -12.74 11.08
CA LYS A 69 -3.13 -13.59 12.03
C LYS A 69 -3.55 -14.89 11.34
N ASN A 70 -3.23 -16.04 11.92
CA ASN A 70 -3.63 -17.33 11.37
C ASN A 70 -5.03 -17.71 11.85
N GLY A 71 -6.05 -17.39 11.06
CA GLY A 71 -7.45 -17.67 11.41
C GLY A 71 -7.86 -17.01 12.74
N SER A 72 -8.39 -17.80 13.67
CA SER A 72 -8.91 -17.31 14.96
C SER A 72 -7.85 -17.09 16.05
N SER A 73 -6.62 -17.59 15.88
CA SER A 73 -5.57 -17.50 16.89
C SER A 73 -4.94 -16.11 16.94
N ASP A 74 -4.73 -15.51 18.11
CA ASP A 74 -4.04 -14.21 18.29
C ASP A 74 -2.54 -14.23 17.95
N GLU A 75 -2.05 -15.32 17.40
CA GLU A 75 -0.67 -15.48 16.97
C GLU A 75 -0.47 -14.96 15.54
N TYR A 76 0.59 -14.18 15.38
CA TYR A 76 0.99 -13.61 14.11
C TYR A 76 2.14 -14.42 13.52
N GLU A 77 1.90 -15.02 12.36
CA GLU A 77 2.91 -15.76 11.61
C GLU A 77 3.50 -14.89 10.50
N SER A 78 4.80 -15.00 10.27
CA SER A 78 5.46 -14.34 9.14
C SER A 78 5.08 -15.07 7.85
N LYS A 79 4.42 -14.37 6.94
CA LYS A 79 3.99 -14.92 5.65
C LYS A 79 4.92 -14.53 4.51
N ALA A 80 5.58 -13.37 4.64
CA ALA A 80 6.62 -12.95 3.71
C ALA A 80 7.62 -12.04 4.41
N VAL A 81 8.84 -11.99 3.87
CA VAL A 81 9.91 -11.10 4.33
C VAL A 81 10.48 -10.38 3.12
N GLY A 82 10.70 -9.07 3.25
CA GLY A 82 11.34 -8.25 2.24
C GLY A 82 12.45 -7.41 2.83
N ASP A 83 13.30 -6.91 1.94
CA ASP A 83 14.34 -5.95 2.27
C ASP A 83 13.81 -4.52 2.09
N LEU A 84 14.43 -3.57 2.80
CA LEU A 84 14.22 -2.15 2.59
C LEU A 84 15.31 -1.62 1.66
N ASP A 85 14.95 -0.72 0.76
CA ASP A 85 15.93 0.00 -0.05
C ASP A 85 16.62 1.12 0.75
N GLY A 86 17.55 1.84 0.13
CA GLY A 86 18.29 2.92 0.78
C GLY A 86 17.43 4.10 1.25
N THR A 87 16.21 4.22 0.73
CA THR A 87 15.22 5.22 1.16
C THR A 87 14.28 4.70 2.26
N GLY A 88 14.39 3.42 2.59
CA GLY A 88 13.49 2.72 3.51
C GLY A 88 12.23 2.18 2.84
N ALA A 89 12.10 2.25 1.50
CA ALA A 89 10.95 1.73 0.79
C ALA A 89 11.05 0.21 0.62
N PHE A 90 9.89 -0.46 0.59
CA PHE A 90 9.80 -1.90 0.37
C PHE A 90 8.59 -2.25 -0.49
N ALA A 91 8.69 -3.35 -1.22
CA ALA A 91 7.61 -3.97 -1.97
C ALA A 91 7.69 -5.49 -1.76
N VAL A 92 6.74 -6.05 -1.02
CA VAL A 92 6.74 -7.48 -0.66
C VAL A 92 5.56 -8.17 -1.34
N PRO A 93 5.79 -9.08 -2.30
CA PRO A 93 4.73 -9.89 -2.86
C PRO A 93 4.21 -10.88 -1.81
N LEU A 94 2.90 -11.05 -1.78
CA LEU A 94 2.15 -11.98 -0.95
C LEU A 94 1.35 -12.93 -1.83
N ASP A 95 1.35 -14.20 -1.46
CA ASP A 95 0.49 -15.20 -2.06
C ASP A 95 -0.99 -14.89 -1.82
N ALA A 96 -1.82 -15.12 -2.84
CA ALA A 96 -3.27 -14.91 -2.79
C ALA A 96 -3.94 -15.68 -1.63
N GLY A 97 -3.36 -16.80 -1.21
CA GLY A 97 -3.84 -17.61 -0.09
C GLY A 97 -3.74 -16.91 1.28
N VAL A 98 -2.76 -16.02 1.46
CA VAL A 98 -2.51 -15.31 2.73
C VAL A 98 -3.64 -14.33 3.04
N LEU A 99 -4.19 -13.67 2.03
CA LEU A 99 -5.26 -12.68 2.18
C LEU A 99 -6.64 -13.29 2.42
N ARG A 100 -6.84 -14.57 2.10
CA ARG A 100 -8.13 -15.27 2.24
C ARG A 100 -8.48 -15.60 3.70
N GLY A 101 -7.51 -15.53 4.60
CA GLY A 101 -7.66 -15.89 6.01
C GLY A 101 -8.43 -14.90 6.88
N GLY A 102 -8.80 -13.73 6.34
CA GLY A 102 -9.63 -12.73 7.05
C GLY A 102 -9.01 -12.09 8.31
N GLY A 103 -7.79 -12.49 8.67
CA GLY A 103 -7.04 -11.94 9.80
C GLY A 103 -6.33 -10.64 9.44
N GLY A 104 -6.14 -9.75 10.43
CA GLY A 104 -5.33 -8.56 10.26
C GLY A 104 -3.87 -8.93 9.96
N CYS A 105 -3.29 -8.24 8.97
CA CYS A 105 -1.87 -8.33 8.66
C CYS A 105 -1.17 -7.02 9.06
N VAL A 106 0.05 -7.12 9.55
CA VAL A 106 0.90 -6.00 9.93
C VAL A 106 2.28 -6.16 9.30
N ALA A 107 2.85 -5.04 8.86
CA ALA A 107 4.25 -4.97 8.45
C ALA A 107 5.10 -4.61 9.67
N GLN A 108 6.03 -5.48 10.06
CA GLN A 108 6.90 -5.29 11.22
C GLN A 108 8.36 -5.26 10.77
N LEU A 109 9.19 -4.38 11.35
CA LEU A 109 10.63 -4.41 11.05
C LEU A 109 11.32 -5.50 11.86
N HIS A 110 12.23 -6.20 11.20
CA HIS A 110 13.06 -7.22 11.79
C HIS A 110 14.52 -6.85 11.61
N SER A 111 15.33 -7.15 12.62
CA SER A 111 16.77 -7.06 12.50
C SER A 111 17.27 -8.24 11.66
N ALA A 112 18.01 -7.98 10.59
CA ALA A 112 18.57 -9.03 9.74
C ALA A 112 19.55 -9.94 10.49
N ALA A 113 20.20 -9.44 11.55
CA ALA A 113 21.16 -10.21 12.36
C ALA A 113 20.50 -11.27 13.25
N SER A 114 19.33 -10.98 13.82
CA SER A 114 18.63 -11.89 14.74
C SER A 114 17.37 -12.51 14.13
N ASN A 115 16.97 -12.05 12.94
CA ASN A 115 15.73 -12.44 12.24
C ASN A 115 14.49 -12.33 13.14
N GLY A 116 14.53 -11.37 14.07
CA GLY A 116 13.48 -11.11 15.05
C GLY A 116 13.02 -9.66 15.01
N PRO A 117 11.86 -9.35 15.60
CA PRO A 117 11.29 -8.01 15.59
C PRO A 117 12.23 -7.01 16.25
N CYS A 118 12.27 -5.80 15.69
CA CYS A 118 13.00 -4.71 16.33
C CYS A 118 12.38 -4.39 17.70
N PRO A 119 13.20 -4.11 18.73
CA PRO A 119 12.70 -3.78 20.06
C PRO A 119 11.83 -2.52 20.02
N GLY A 120 10.75 -2.51 20.82
CA GLY A 120 9.82 -1.38 20.90
C GLY A 120 8.72 -1.35 19.83
N GLN A 121 8.70 -2.32 18.90
CA GLN A 121 7.62 -2.46 17.91
C GLN A 121 6.41 -3.24 18.43
N GLU A 122 5.98 -2.99 19.68
CA GLU A 122 4.70 -3.56 20.13
C GLU A 122 3.60 -3.04 19.20
N PRO A 123 2.78 -3.90 18.57
CA PRO A 123 1.63 -3.43 17.81
C PRO A 123 0.80 -2.63 18.80
N SER A 124 0.66 -1.32 18.55
CA SER A 124 -0.13 -0.45 19.40
C SER A 124 -1.53 -1.06 19.49
N ARG A 125 -1.80 -1.70 20.63
CA ARG A 125 -3.15 -1.94 21.09
C ARG A 125 -3.67 -0.56 21.44
N ASP A 126 -3.99 0.22 20.42
CA ASP A 126 -4.89 1.35 20.55
C ASP A 126 -6.20 0.71 21.02
N ASN A 127 -6.31 0.62 22.34
CA ASN A 127 -7.56 0.42 23.03
C ASN A 127 -8.40 1.65 22.68
N MET A 128 -9.03 1.61 21.51
CA MET A 128 -10.19 2.43 21.16
C MET A 128 -11.39 1.93 21.99
N TYR A 129 -11.24 1.95 23.31
CA TYR A 129 -12.35 1.80 24.25
C TYR A 129 -12.32 2.98 25.21
N GLY A 130 -13.19 3.94 24.91
CA GLY A 130 -13.94 4.67 25.93
C GLY A 130 -13.36 6.00 26.37
N TYR A 131 -13.85 7.07 25.75
CA TYR A 131 -14.30 8.22 26.55
C TYR A 131 -15.39 7.71 27.51
N GLY A 132 -15.20 7.93 28.81
CA GLY A 132 -16.16 7.68 29.89
C GLY A 132 -15.75 8.45 31.12
#